data_AF-A0A4V6YE60-F1
#
_entry.id   AF-A0A4V6YE60-F1
#
_cell.length_a   1.000
_cell.length_b   1.000
_cell.length_c   1.000
_cell.angle_alpha   90.00
_cell.angle_beta   90.00
_cell.angle_gamma   90.00
#
_symmetry.space_group_name_H-M   'P 1'
#
loop_
_entity.id
_entity.type
_entity.pdbx_description
1 polymer ?
#
loop_
_entity_poly.entity_id
_entity_poly.type
_entity_poly.pdbx_seq_one_letter_code
_entity_poly.pdbx_strand_id
1 'polypeptide(L)'
;MLEKNIQKSLPITKTSSMLFKGISEIPMKIISFPVKLIKGIPKAAGKLLMANEPTIKSYFKLGRYYILKKLVLLVVMLLAIIVVSVPFIKYLLQNYDFTKVIVYGSTLHKNYDGKARLVSYDTNGDKNTTYIGEFKNGKYQGNGTEYYTTGNVKYTGEFKNGEYDGTGTFYLEDNTGNLYYKLYNGDFKSSNYDGNGTEYFSSGKIKYEGEFKNSKYEGKGVEYFESGEIKYEGEFKNSKYEGKGVEYYNSGTVKYEGEFKNSKYHGNGKLYYSNGNRQYEGSFYFGSFDGIGVKYSIEGYKEYEGGYKNGNYSGEGTEYTIDGNVLYKGFFSDNKYNGIGTLYNQKLGDIYKGYFKDGNPFYQGFLGLSDSKLKEIVGEPDKPSDNISGASSETDINDISIDSLSAYASTFTSKTAYNPAASISPASAPIIPAYSPLAISMSAPTATPTEKGTVLSYEKYAMEFIMEPLSPTQKTPVVQVVRVSGKNTVAGISCGISYKDFKDISANKGIEMSVFRKVDNFTIAGFRENEYIYTLYFNNANDSLDYIEIQAEDLGESS
;
A
#
# COMPACT_ATOMS: atom_id res chain seq x y z
N MET A 1 27.77 58.65 -23.10
CA MET A 1 27.41 60.07 -22.92
C MET A 1 26.20 60.19 -22.01
N LEU A 2 26.40 60.20 -20.68
CA LEU A 2 25.37 60.67 -19.73
C LEU A 2 25.97 61.27 -18.43
N GLU A 3 27.26 61.62 -18.43
CA GLU A 3 27.95 62.27 -17.29
C GLU A 3 27.92 63.80 -17.33
N LYS A 4 27.29 64.40 -18.34
CA LYS A 4 27.01 65.84 -18.41
C LYS A 4 25.53 66.12 -18.22
N ASN A 5 25.09 66.15 -16.96
CA ASN A 5 23.93 66.94 -16.51
C ASN A 5 23.88 67.20 -14.98
N ILE A 6 24.95 66.89 -14.24
CA ILE A 6 25.09 67.31 -12.84
C ILE A 6 25.72 68.72 -12.81
N GLN A 7 24.92 69.77 -13.07
CA GLN A 7 25.13 71.16 -12.58
C GLN A 7 24.05 72.13 -13.10
N LYS A 8 22.86 72.10 -12.49
CA LYS A 8 22.01 73.29 -12.26
C LYS A 8 20.85 72.96 -11.30
N SER A 9 20.34 74.01 -10.63
CA SER A 9 19.28 73.99 -9.60
C SER A 9 19.53 73.19 -8.31
N LEU A 10 20.33 73.75 -7.41
CA LEU A 10 19.89 73.79 -6.00
C LEU A 10 18.87 74.93 -5.83
N PRO A 11 17.79 74.70 -5.07
CA PRO A 11 17.28 75.67 -4.13
C PRO A 11 17.71 75.27 -2.71
N ILE A 12 18.68 75.99 -2.15
CA ILE A 12 18.97 75.91 -0.71
C ILE A 12 17.80 76.59 0.02
N THR A 13 16.85 75.83 0.55
CA THR A 13 15.94 76.22 1.67
C THR A 13 15.01 75.06 2.08
N LYS A 14 14.56 75.08 3.36
CA LYS A 14 13.53 74.20 3.97
C LYS A 14 13.89 72.74 4.33
N THR A 15 15.04 72.51 4.96
CA THR A 15 15.34 71.26 5.70
C THR A 15 14.86 71.25 7.18
N SER A 16 13.87 72.08 7.56
CA SER A 16 13.31 72.12 8.93
C SER A 16 11.81 71.77 9.05
N SER A 17 11.18 71.32 7.96
CA SER A 17 9.70 71.17 7.90
C SER A 17 9.18 69.77 8.28
N MET A 18 9.93 68.69 8.01
CA MET A 18 9.41 67.32 8.17
C MET A 18 9.54 66.73 9.59
N LEU A 19 10.43 67.26 10.44
CA LEU A 19 10.52 66.86 11.86
C LEU A 19 9.28 67.24 12.70
N PHE A 20 8.39 68.09 12.17
CA PHE A 20 7.17 68.52 12.87
C PHE A 20 5.88 67.82 12.41
N LYS A 21 5.91 67.01 11.36
CA LYS A 21 4.67 66.37 10.83
C LYS A 21 4.17 65.18 11.65
N GLY A 22 5.02 64.60 12.50
CA GLY A 22 4.62 63.56 13.47
C GLY A 22 4.03 64.09 14.78
N ILE A 23 3.93 65.42 14.95
CA ILE A 23 3.45 66.06 16.19
C ILE A 23 1.95 66.43 16.09
N SER A 24 1.37 66.43 14.88
CA SER A 24 -0.02 66.86 14.63
C SER A 24 -1.10 65.83 14.99
N GLU A 25 -0.74 64.56 15.26
CA GLU A 25 -1.70 63.50 15.62
C GLU A 25 -1.69 63.13 17.11
N ILE A 26 -1.00 63.91 17.95
CA ILE A 26 -1.25 63.85 19.40
C ILE A 26 -2.65 64.44 19.62
N PRO A 27 -3.63 63.67 20.14
CA PRO A 27 -4.98 64.20 20.34
C PRO A 27 -4.92 65.41 21.27
N MET A 28 -5.49 66.54 20.83
CA MET A 28 -5.32 67.86 21.47
C MET A 28 -5.63 67.90 22.97
N LYS A 29 -6.40 66.92 23.48
CA LYS A 29 -6.65 66.71 24.91
C LYS A 29 -5.37 66.41 25.72
N ILE A 30 -4.39 65.68 25.16
CA ILE A 30 -3.15 65.29 25.87
C ILE A 30 -2.19 66.48 26.02
N ILE A 31 -1.99 67.30 24.98
CA ILE A 31 -1.16 68.53 25.07
C ILE A 31 -1.77 69.54 26.05
N SER A 32 -3.11 69.59 26.14
CA SER A 32 -3.81 70.54 27.02
C SER A 32 -3.73 70.22 28.52
N PHE A 33 -3.41 68.97 28.90
CA PHE A 33 -3.38 68.54 30.30
C PHE A 33 -2.18 69.10 31.09
N PRO A 34 -0.90 68.99 30.64
CA PRO A 34 0.21 69.65 31.31
C PRO A 34 0.19 71.17 31.13
N VAL A 35 -0.29 71.69 29.99
CA VAL A 35 -0.32 73.14 29.73
C VAL A 35 -1.29 73.88 30.66
N LYS A 36 -2.42 73.28 31.06
CA LYS A 36 -3.29 73.87 32.09
C LYS A 36 -2.66 73.85 33.49
N LEU A 37 -1.91 72.79 33.83
CA LEU A 37 -1.20 72.69 35.11
C LEU A 37 -0.08 73.74 35.23
N ILE A 38 0.66 73.96 34.13
CA ILE A 38 1.76 74.93 34.05
C ILE A 38 1.24 76.38 34.02
N LYS A 39 0.08 76.66 33.42
CA LYS A 39 -0.50 78.02 33.41
C LYS A 39 -0.86 78.59 34.79
N GLY A 40 -0.94 77.75 35.83
CA GLY A 40 -1.14 78.19 37.23
C GLY A 40 0.13 78.56 38.01
N ILE A 41 1.32 78.22 37.48
CA ILE A 41 2.60 78.34 38.19
C ILE A 41 3.64 78.96 37.21
N PRO A 42 4.15 80.21 37.39
CA PRO A 42 4.21 80.98 38.64
C PRO A 42 4.07 82.54 38.52
N LYS A 43 3.14 83.14 39.26
CA LYS A 43 3.36 84.51 39.81
C LYS A 43 3.83 84.50 41.27
N ALA A 44 3.35 83.54 42.08
CA ALA A 44 3.76 83.39 43.47
C ALA A 44 5.18 82.77 43.62
N ALA A 45 5.48 81.68 42.92
CA ALA A 45 6.77 81.00 43.08
C ALA A 45 7.96 81.83 42.57
N GLY A 46 7.81 82.59 41.48
CA GLY A 46 8.86 83.51 41.01
C GLY A 46 9.20 84.59 42.05
N LYS A 47 8.17 85.17 42.68
CA LYS A 47 8.32 86.16 43.77
C LYS A 47 8.96 85.54 45.03
N LEU A 48 8.71 84.26 45.31
CA LEU A 48 9.34 83.55 46.42
C LEU A 48 10.80 83.17 46.12
N LEU A 49 11.12 82.78 44.88
CA LEU A 49 12.47 82.41 44.47
C LEU A 49 13.39 83.64 44.41
N MET A 50 12.92 84.77 43.86
CA MET A 50 13.73 85.98 43.65
C MET A 50 13.75 87.00 44.82
N ALA A 51 13.12 86.69 45.96
CA ALA A 51 13.26 87.54 47.15
C ALA A 51 14.63 87.36 47.84
N ASN A 52 15.33 88.47 48.09
CA ASN A 52 16.62 88.51 48.78
C ASN A 52 16.50 88.25 50.30
N GLU A 53 17.55 87.61 50.82
CA GLU A 53 17.89 87.31 52.22
C GLU A 53 16.89 86.50 53.10
N PRO A 54 17.33 85.40 53.75
CA PRO A 54 16.46 84.52 54.52
C PRO A 54 16.21 85.03 55.95
N THR A 55 15.15 85.82 56.14
CA THR A 55 14.64 86.18 57.48
C THR A 55 14.05 84.96 58.21
N ILE A 56 13.90 85.00 59.54
CA ILE A 56 13.35 83.87 60.33
C ILE A 56 11.95 83.40 59.85
N LYS A 57 11.14 84.31 59.29
CA LYS A 57 9.82 84.02 58.69
C LYS A 57 9.91 83.17 57.41
N SER A 58 11.09 83.07 56.79
CA SER A 58 11.34 82.27 55.59
C SER A 58 11.56 80.77 55.87
N TYR A 59 11.63 80.36 57.15
CA TYR A 59 11.77 78.97 57.56
C TYR A 59 10.44 78.38 58.10
N PHE A 60 10.30 77.06 58.00
CA PHE A 60 9.36 76.25 58.78
C PHE A 60 10.13 75.57 59.92
N LYS A 61 9.64 75.66 61.15
CA LYS A 61 10.17 74.92 62.30
C LYS A 61 9.60 73.50 62.28
N LEU A 62 10.46 72.49 62.18
CA LEU A 62 10.10 71.08 62.23
C LEU A 62 10.86 70.43 63.40
N GLY A 63 10.18 70.32 64.55
CA GLY A 63 10.80 69.91 65.81
C GLY A 63 11.93 70.87 66.23
N ARG A 64 13.17 70.36 66.24
CA ARG A 64 14.39 71.12 66.57
C ARG A 64 15.10 71.75 65.36
N TYR A 65 14.61 71.54 64.14
CA TYR A 65 15.24 72.02 62.90
C TYR A 65 14.41 73.12 62.22
N TYR A 66 15.08 73.97 61.43
CA TYR A 66 14.46 75.03 60.64
C TYR A 66 14.73 74.78 59.16
N ILE A 67 13.68 74.48 58.39
CA ILE A 67 13.78 74.14 56.96
C ILE A 67 13.32 75.34 56.12
N LEU A 68 14.14 75.77 55.16
CA LEU A 68 13.84 76.92 54.30
C LEU A 68 12.59 76.65 53.42
N LYS A 69 11.62 77.56 53.41
CA LYS A 69 10.38 77.44 52.61
C LYS A 69 10.65 77.26 51.12
N LYS A 70 11.68 77.92 50.58
CA LYS A 70 12.11 77.75 49.18
C LYS A 70 12.55 76.31 48.88
N LEU A 71 13.24 75.65 49.82
CA LEU A 71 13.69 74.26 49.68
C LEU A 71 12.50 73.29 49.68
N VAL A 72 11.54 73.48 50.61
CA VAL A 72 10.30 72.67 50.64
C VAL A 72 9.51 72.83 49.34
N LEU A 73 9.36 74.06 48.83
CA LEU A 73 8.68 74.32 47.56
C LEU A 73 9.39 73.66 46.38
N LEU A 74 10.73 73.69 46.34
CA LEU A 74 11.53 73.03 45.31
C LEU A 74 11.34 71.51 45.34
N VAL A 75 11.39 70.89 46.54
CA VAL A 75 11.13 69.46 46.72
C VAL A 75 9.70 69.09 46.28
N VAL A 76 8.69 69.89 46.64
CA VAL A 76 7.29 69.66 46.20
C VAL A 76 7.15 69.78 44.68
N MET A 77 7.79 70.76 44.04
CA MET A 77 7.80 70.86 42.58
C MET A 77 8.51 69.66 41.93
N LEU A 78 9.63 69.21 42.48
CA LEU A 78 10.38 68.07 41.96
C LEU A 78 9.60 66.75 42.09
N LEU A 79 8.91 66.55 43.22
CA LEU A 79 7.96 65.45 43.41
C LEU A 79 6.79 65.52 42.42
N ALA A 80 6.20 66.70 42.21
CA ALA A 80 5.12 66.87 41.24
C ALA A 80 5.58 66.58 39.79
N ILE A 81 6.80 66.96 39.43
CA ILE A 81 7.41 66.61 38.13
C ILE A 81 7.56 65.10 37.99
N ILE A 82 8.03 64.38 39.03
CA ILE A 82 8.15 62.91 39.02
C ILE A 82 6.77 62.23 38.89
N VAL A 83 5.77 62.68 39.65
CA VAL A 83 4.41 62.13 39.62
C VAL A 83 3.74 62.31 38.25
N VAL A 84 4.06 63.38 37.52
CA VAL A 84 3.54 63.61 36.16
C VAL A 84 4.39 62.89 35.09
N SER A 85 5.71 62.80 35.27
CA SER A 85 6.61 62.21 34.28
C SER A 85 6.56 60.68 34.25
N VAL A 86 6.42 60.00 35.40
CA VAL A 86 6.40 58.53 35.45
C VAL A 86 5.23 57.91 34.66
N PRO A 87 3.97 58.38 34.78
CA PRO A 87 2.87 57.90 33.94
C PRO A 87 3.07 58.24 32.45
N PHE A 88 3.63 59.41 32.15
CA PHE A 88 3.89 59.83 30.77
C PHE A 88 4.99 58.99 30.11
N ILE A 89 6.08 58.68 30.82
CA ILE A 89 7.15 57.78 30.36
C ILE A 89 6.59 56.36 30.19
N LYS A 90 5.76 55.87 31.12
CA LYS A 90 5.10 54.56 30.97
C LYS A 90 4.20 54.51 29.74
N TYR A 91 3.41 55.57 29.50
CA TYR A 91 2.60 55.71 28.29
C TYR A 91 3.46 55.76 27.01
N LEU A 92 4.58 56.48 27.02
CA LEU A 92 5.51 56.55 25.89
C LEU A 92 6.14 55.18 25.58
N LEU A 93 6.56 54.44 26.62
CA LEU A 93 7.13 53.09 26.52
C LEU A 93 6.10 52.03 26.06
N GLN A 94 4.82 52.24 26.31
CA GLN A 94 3.75 51.34 25.87
C GLN A 94 3.24 51.62 24.45
N ASN A 95 3.33 52.86 23.97
CA ASN A 95 2.71 53.28 22.71
C ASN A 95 3.71 53.66 21.60
N TYR A 96 5.02 53.60 21.86
CA TYR A 96 6.04 53.90 20.85
C TYR A 96 6.91 52.68 20.59
N ASP A 97 6.96 52.25 19.32
CA ASP A 97 7.80 51.15 18.89
C ASP A 97 9.25 51.63 18.69
N PHE A 98 10.08 51.44 19.73
CA PHE A 98 11.50 51.78 19.72
C PHE A 98 12.37 50.82 18.87
N THR A 99 11.78 49.86 18.16
CA THR A 99 12.53 48.90 17.34
C THR A 99 13.28 49.63 16.22
N LYS A 100 14.62 49.58 16.29
CA LYS A 100 15.51 50.26 15.36
C LYS A 100 15.25 49.80 13.93
N VAL A 101 15.00 50.72 13.00
CA VAL A 101 14.80 50.39 11.59
C VAL A 101 16.15 50.36 10.86
N ILE A 102 16.39 49.30 10.09
CA ILE A 102 17.63 49.08 9.33
C ILE A 102 17.28 48.74 7.90
N VAL A 103 17.98 49.33 6.93
CA VAL A 103 17.79 49.03 5.50
C VAL A 103 18.65 47.84 5.09
N TYR A 104 18.06 46.89 4.38
CA TYR A 104 18.72 45.72 3.82
C TYR A 104 19.96 46.09 3.01
N GLY A 105 21.03 45.29 3.12
CA GLY A 105 22.29 45.51 2.42
C GLY A 105 23.17 46.68 2.91
N SER A 106 22.66 47.57 3.77
CA SER A 106 23.40 48.72 4.30
C SER A 106 24.67 48.31 5.08
N THR A 107 25.63 49.24 5.21
CA THR A 107 26.81 49.03 6.06
C THR A 107 26.45 48.78 7.52
N LEU A 108 25.37 49.41 8.00
CA LEU A 108 24.82 49.16 9.33
C LEU A 108 24.28 47.72 9.45
N HIS A 109 23.52 47.24 8.47
CA HIS A 109 22.96 45.89 8.47
C HIS A 109 24.04 44.81 8.67
N LYS A 110 25.13 44.87 7.90
CA LYS A 110 26.17 43.81 7.87
C LYS A 110 26.83 43.51 9.21
N ASN A 111 26.88 44.48 10.12
CA ASN A 111 27.56 44.36 11.42
C ASN A 111 26.62 44.73 12.59
N TYR A 112 25.30 44.59 12.41
CA TYR A 112 24.35 44.95 13.47
C TYR A 112 24.16 43.83 14.49
N ASP A 113 24.12 44.23 15.76
CA ASP A 113 23.77 43.40 16.92
C ASP A 113 22.57 44.02 17.66
N GLY A 114 21.64 43.17 18.11
CA GLY A 114 20.46 43.57 18.90
C GLY A 114 19.14 43.56 18.12
N LYS A 115 18.06 44.11 18.72
CA LYS A 115 16.71 44.07 18.15
C LYS A 115 16.46 45.16 17.10
N ALA A 116 16.05 44.75 15.90
CA ALA A 116 15.73 45.66 14.81
C ALA A 116 14.60 45.17 13.89
N ARG A 117 14.03 46.11 13.14
CA ARG A 117 13.14 45.91 12.00
C ARG A 117 13.95 46.14 10.73
N LEU A 118 14.19 45.07 9.98
CA LEU A 118 14.84 45.10 8.68
C LEU A 118 13.83 45.39 7.59
N VAL A 119 14.17 46.31 6.70
CA VAL A 119 13.30 46.75 5.60
C VAL A 119 14.05 46.73 4.27
N SER A 120 13.34 46.32 3.22
CA SER A 120 13.77 46.41 1.83
C SER A 120 12.91 47.45 1.09
N TYR A 121 13.43 47.92 -0.04
CA TYR A 121 12.66 48.72 -0.98
C TYR A 121 12.43 47.87 -2.23
N ASP A 122 11.21 47.90 -2.77
CA ASP A 122 10.90 47.24 -4.04
C ASP A 122 11.24 48.14 -5.26
N THR A 123 10.86 47.69 -6.45
CA THR A 123 11.10 48.41 -7.72
C THR A 123 10.34 49.72 -7.84
N ASN A 124 9.27 49.91 -7.08
CA ASN A 124 8.48 51.14 -7.05
C ASN A 124 9.02 52.13 -6.01
N GLY A 125 9.91 51.68 -5.13
CA GLY A 125 10.44 52.43 -4.00
C GLY A 125 9.59 52.30 -2.73
N ASP A 126 8.61 51.39 -2.72
CA ASP A 126 7.79 51.13 -1.55
C ASP A 126 8.57 50.29 -0.52
N LYS A 127 8.32 50.58 0.76
CA LYS A 127 9.12 50.09 1.89
C LYS A 127 8.45 48.87 2.52
N ASN A 128 9.01 47.69 2.28
CA ASN A 128 8.50 46.43 2.79
C ASN A 128 9.33 45.97 4.00
N THR A 129 8.67 45.43 5.03
CA THR A 129 9.37 44.82 6.18
C THR A 129 9.77 43.41 5.79
N THR A 130 11.03 43.04 6.03
CA THR A 130 11.57 41.69 5.73
C THR A 130 11.69 40.85 7.00
N TYR A 131 12.08 41.47 8.12
CA TYR A 131 12.33 40.77 9.38
C TYR A 131 12.18 41.70 10.59
N ILE A 132 11.67 41.18 11.70
CA ILE A 132 11.67 41.82 13.02
C ILE A 132 12.20 40.81 14.03
N GLY A 133 13.32 41.12 14.70
CA GLY A 133 13.92 40.19 15.66
C GLY A 133 15.31 40.61 16.10
N GLU A 134 16.06 39.67 16.69
CA GLU A 134 17.43 39.88 17.13
C GLU A 134 18.44 39.62 15.99
N PHE A 135 19.50 40.42 15.97
CA PHE A 135 20.62 40.29 15.05
C PHE A 135 21.91 39.99 15.80
N LYS A 136 22.79 39.23 15.14
CA LYS A 136 24.18 39.04 15.54
C LYS A 136 25.08 39.03 14.31
N ASN A 137 26.06 39.94 14.24
CA ASN A 137 26.88 40.20 13.06
C ASN A 137 26.05 40.33 11.76
N GLY A 138 24.93 41.06 11.84
CA GLY A 138 24.02 41.27 10.71
C GLY A 138 23.21 40.06 10.25
N LYS A 139 23.30 38.93 10.94
CA LYS A 139 22.50 37.72 10.68
C LYS A 139 21.35 37.60 11.68
N TYR A 140 20.24 36.99 11.26
CA TYR A 140 19.12 36.68 12.15
C TYR A 140 19.57 35.73 13.27
N GLN A 141 19.13 36.01 14.49
CA GLN A 141 19.51 35.29 15.70
C GLN A 141 18.35 35.34 16.70
N GLY A 142 18.22 34.33 17.57
CA GLY A 142 17.21 34.32 18.63
C GLY A 142 15.79 34.36 18.08
N ASN A 143 14.84 34.87 18.85
CA ASN A 143 13.44 34.94 18.42
C ASN A 143 13.21 36.08 17.43
N GLY A 144 12.52 35.78 16.32
CA GLY A 144 12.13 36.78 15.33
C GLY A 144 10.98 36.33 14.42
N THR A 145 10.57 37.24 13.56
CA THR A 145 9.51 37.06 12.56
C THR A 145 10.01 37.54 11.20
N GLU A 146 10.03 36.65 10.21
CA GLU A 146 10.33 36.95 8.80
C GLU A 146 9.02 37.15 8.02
N TYR A 147 9.05 38.04 7.04
CA TYR A 147 7.89 38.46 6.26
C TYR A 147 8.13 38.30 4.75
N TYR A 148 7.08 37.97 4.01
CA TYR A 148 7.04 38.08 2.55
C TYR A 148 6.95 39.55 2.11
N THR A 149 7.20 39.82 0.83
CA THR A 149 7.11 41.17 0.24
C THR A 149 5.71 41.78 0.29
N THR A 150 4.68 40.94 0.41
CA THR A 150 3.27 41.32 0.61
C THR A 150 2.97 41.82 2.04
N GLY A 151 3.89 41.59 2.98
CA GLY A 151 3.71 41.85 4.41
C GLY A 151 3.14 40.69 5.20
N ASN A 152 2.80 39.55 4.57
CA ASN A 152 2.39 38.33 5.26
C ASN A 152 3.57 37.70 6.03
N VAL A 153 3.31 37.12 7.21
CA VAL A 153 4.35 36.44 8.01
C VAL A 153 4.75 35.15 7.30
N LYS A 154 6.03 35.02 6.95
CA LYS A 154 6.62 33.83 6.33
C LYS A 154 7.06 32.81 7.39
N TYR A 155 7.71 33.28 8.44
CA TYR A 155 8.18 32.44 9.54
C TYR A 155 8.17 33.23 10.85
N THR A 156 7.86 32.57 11.96
CA THR A 156 8.08 33.12 13.29
C THR A 156 8.62 32.05 14.23
N GLY A 157 9.69 32.35 14.95
CA GLY A 157 10.40 31.36 15.75
C GLY A 157 11.87 31.70 15.99
N GLU A 158 12.65 30.67 16.26
CA GLU A 158 14.07 30.77 16.62
C GLU A 158 15.01 30.74 15.40
N PHE A 159 15.98 31.64 15.42
CA PHE A 159 17.01 31.81 14.39
C PHE A 159 18.41 31.64 14.96
N LYS A 160 19.33 31.16 14.12
CA LYS A 160 20.75 31.06 14.44
C LYS A 160 21.59 31.23 13.19
N ASN A 161 22.51 32.19 13.22
CA ASN A 161 23.37 32.50 12.07
C ASN A 161 22.63 32.77 10.73
N GLY A 162 21.36 33.19 10.78
CA GLY A 162 20.49 33.43 9.61
C GLY A 162 19.62 32.24 9.18
N GLU A 163 19.74 31.08 9.82
CA GLU A 163 18.94 29.87 9.54
C GLU A 163 17.85 29.68 10.60
N TYR A 164 16.77 28.96 10.29
CA TYR A 164 15.79 28.52 11.30
C TYR A 164 16.41 27.38 12.13
N ASP A 165 16.50 27.53 13.45
CA ASP A 165 17.16 26.59 14.37
C ASP A 165 16.53 26.76 15.77
N GLY A 166 15.84 25.72 16.26
CA GLY A 166 14.93 25.79 17.41
C GLY A 166 13.46 25.69 17.00
N THR A 167 12.55 26.14 17.84
CA THR A 167 11.10 26.04 17.61
C THR A 167 10.56 27.15 16.69
N GLY A 168 9.57 26.84 15.86
CA GLY A 168 8.90 27.87 15.06
C GLY A 168 7.69 27.42 14.26
N THR A 169 7.03 28.40 13.64
CA THR A 169 5.91 28.23 12.71
C THR A 169 6.29 28.81 11.35
N PHE A 170 6.20 27.99 10.30
CA PHE A 170 6.41 28.40 8.92
C PHE A 170 5.07 28.46 8.17
N TYR A 171 4.88 29.52 7.41
CA TYR A 171 3.69 29.79 6.61
C TYR A 171 4.08 29.81 5.14
N LEU A 172 3.19 29.34 4.28
CA LEU A 172 3.36 29.42 2.83
C LEU A 172 2.39 30.45 2.25
N GLU A 173 2.93 31.30 1.38
CA GLU A 173 2.19 32.20 0.52
C GLU A 173 2.42 31.81 -0.95
N ASP A 174 1.39 31.88 -1.79
CA ASP A 174 1.53 31.66 -3.23
C ASP A 174 2.04 32.91 -3.97
N ASN A 175 2.44 32.75 -5.23
CA ASN A 175 2.99 33.85 -6.04
C ASN A 175 2.02 35.02 -6.28
N THR A 176 0.73 34.85 -5.99
CA THR A 176 -0.29 35.91 -6.12
C THR A 176 -0.70 36.54 -4.79
N GLY A 177 -0.26 36.00 -3.64
CA GLY A 177 -0.68 36.43 -2.31
C GLY A 177 -2.14 36.09 -1.95
N ASN A 178 -2.80 35.25 -2.74
CA ASN A 178 -4.21 34.87 -2.54
C ASN A 178 -4.36 33.65 -1.62
N LEU A 179 -3.37 32.75 -1.60
CA LEU A 179 -3.33 31.60 -0.71
C LEU A 179 -2.24 31.83 0.35
N TYR A 180 -2.67 31.95 1.60
CA TYR A 180 -1.80 32.11 2.76
C TYR A 180 -2.22 31.13 3.87
N TYR A 181 -1.35 30.21 4.25
CA TYR A 181 -1.65 29.21 5.27
C TYR A 181 -0.42 28.80 6.09
N LYS A 182 -0.66 28.27 7.29
CA LYS A 182 0.38 27.63 8.10
C LYS A 182 0.78 26.33 7.42
N LEU A 183 2.04 26.16 7.04
CA LEU A 183 2.55 24.94 6.41
C LEU A 183 3.10 23.96 7.45
N TYR A 184 3.87 24.47 8.43
CA TYR A 184 4.53 23.66 9.44
C TYR A 184 4.62 24.37 10.79
N ASN A 185 4.56 23.61 11.87
CA ASN A 185 4.83 24.08 13.23
C ASN A 185 5.61 23.01 14.01
N GLY A 186 6.80 23.33 14.50
CA GLY A 186 7.65 22.36 15.19
C GLY A 186 9.12 22.77 15.26
N ASP A 187 9.98 21.77 15.38
CA ASP A 187 11.42 21.90 15.54
C ASP A 187 12.15 22.08 14.20
N PHE A 188 13.11 23.00 14.17
CA PHE A 188 13.96 23.31 13.03
C PHE A 188 15.44 23.13 13.35
N LYS A 189 16.22 22.79 12.32
CA LYS A 189 17.68 22.75 12.38
C LYS A 189 18.29 23.09 11.02
N SER A 190 19.08 24.14 10.96
CA SER A 190 19.63 24.67 9.70
C SER A 190 18.58 24.77 8.58
N SER A 191 17.44 25.39 8.92
CA SER A 191 16.27 25.60 8.06
C SER A 191 15.55 24.35 7.55
N ASN A 192 15.88 23.15 8.04
CA ASN A 192 15.12 21.92 7.81
C ASN A 192 14.20 21.61 8.99
N TYR A 193 13.10 20.88 8.74
CA TYR A 193 12.32 20.27 9.82
C TYR A 193 13.13 19.11 10.43
N ASP A 194 13.44 19.16 11.73
CA ASP A 194 14.32 18.19 12.41
C ASP A 194 13.96 18.17 13.92
N GLY A 195 13.32 17.10 14.38
CA GLY A 195 12.65 17.04 15.68
C GLY A 195 11.14 16.80 15.54
N ASN A 196 10.32 17.21 16.50
CA ASN A 196 8.87 17.01 16.45
C ASN A 196 8.18 18.15 15.69
N GLY A 197 7.10 17.84 14.96
CA GLY A 197 6.27 18.88 14.38
C GLY A 197 4.97 18.41 13.76
N THR A 198 4.22 19.39 13.27
CA THR A 198 2.94 19.22 12.58
C THR A 198 3.02 19.91 11.22
N GLU A 199 2.81 19.15 10.15
CA GLU A 199 2.60 19.68 8.79
C GLU A 199 1.10 19.78 8.50
N TYR A 200 0.68 20.80 7.75
CA TYR A 200 -0.72 21.09 7.44
C TYR A 200 -0.98 21.14 5.93
N PHE A 201 -2.21 20.78 5.55
CA PHE A 201 -2.75 21.04 4.22
C PHE A 201 -3.08 22.52 4.04
N SER A 202 -3.29 22.96 2.79
CA SER A 202 -3.71 24.33 2.46
C SER A 202 -5.09 24.71 3.01
N SER A 203 -5.90 23.73 3.40
CA SER A 203 -7.15 23.92 4.15
C SER A 203 -6.96 24.33 5.62
N GLY A 204 -5.73 24.20 6.15
CA GLY A 204 -5.41 24.33 7.57
C GLY A 204 -5.63 23.06 8.40
N LYS A 205 -6.09 21.95 7.80
CA LYS A 205 -6.13 20.64 8.47
C LYS A 205 -4.73 20.05 8.63
N ILE A 206 -4.55 19.21 9.66
CA ILE A 206 -3.30 18.46 9.85
C ILE A 206 -3.14 17.46 8.69
N LYS A 207 -1.93 17.39 8.15
CA LYS A 207 -1.48 16.42 7.15
C LYS A 207 -0.62 15.34 7.79
N TYR A 208 0.29 15.73 8.67
CA TYR A 208 1.16 14.84 9.41
C TYR A 208 1.51 15.43 10.77
N GLU A 209 1.58 14.59 11.80
CA GLU A 209 2.10 14.93 13.13
C GLU A 209 3.09 13.84 13.59
N GLY A 210 4.30 14.21 13.98
CA GLY A 210 5.33 13.23 14.36
C GLY A 210 6.76 13.75 14.26
N GLU A 211 7.70 12.81 14.16
CA GLU A 211 9.13 13.10 14.07
C GLU A 211 9.58 13.42 12.64
N PHE A 212 10.45 14.41 12.50
CA PHE A 212 11.07 14.86 11.27
C PHE A 212 12.58 14.75 11.34
N LYS A 213 13.21 14.46 10.19
CA LYS A 213 14.66 14.47 10.03
C LYS A 213 15.05 14.96 8.64
N ASN A 214 15.79 16.06 8.56
CA ASN A 214 16.10 16.75 7.30
C ASN A 214 14.86 16.92 6.38
N SER A 215 13.77 17.44 6.95
CA SER A 215 12.50 17.71 6.23
C SER A 215 11.79 16.48 5.65
N LYS A 216 12.06 15.27 6.17
CA LYS A 216 11.33 14.03 5.89
C LYS A 216 10.69 13.48 7.17
N TYR A 217 9.60 12.73 7.04
CA TYR A 217 9.02 11.98 8.15
C TYR A 217 9.95 10.84 8.54
N GLU A 218 10.19 10.67 9.83
CA GLU A 218 11.06 9.65 10.43
C GLU A 218 10.39 9.21 11.76
N GLY A 219 10.94 8.23 12.48
CA GLY A 219 10.47 7.89 13.83
C GLY A 219 9.00 7.49 13.87
N LYS A 220 8.25 7.93 14.89
CA LYS A 220 6.80 7.72 14.98
C LYS A 220 6.02 8.94 14.47
N GLY A 221 4.87 8.67 13.85
CA GLY A 221 3.93 9.73 13.49
C GLY A 221 2.56 9.22 13.04
N VAL A 222 1.70 10.18 12.74
CA VAL A 222 0.34 9.99 12.21
C VAL A 222 0.20 10.84 10.94
N GLU A 223 -0.11 10.20 9.81
CA GLU A 223 -0.51 10.85 8.57
C GLU A 223 -2.04 10.86 8.47
N TYR A 224 -2.61 11.96 7.98
CA TYR A 224 -4.05 12.19 7.89
C TYR A 224 -4.49 12.38 6.43
N PHE A 225 -5.74 12.04 6.14
CA PHE A 225 -6.42 12.47 4.93
C PHE A 225 -6.90 13.93 5.05
N GLU A 226 -7.12 14.60 3.92
CA GLU A 226 -7.76 15.93 3.85
C GLU A 226 -9.20 15.95 4.42
N SER A 227 -9.81 14.78 4.66
CA SER A 227 -11.06 14.66 5.43
C SER A 227 -10.85 15.06 6.90
N GLY A 228 -9.68 14.77 7.47
CA GLY A 228 -9.38 14.80 8.91
C GLY A 228 -9.25 13.41 9.54
N GLU A 229 -9.64 12.35 8.81
CA GLU A 229 -9.46 10.97 9.25
C GLU A 229 -7.98 10.57 9.21
N ILE A 230 -7.59 9.67 10.12
CA ILE A 230 -6.25 9.05 10.08
C ILE A 230 -6.13 8.25 8.77
N LYS A 231 -4.97 8.37 8.13
CA LYS A 231 -4.57 7.58 6.95
C LYS A 231 -3.59 6.47 7.34
N TYR A 232 -2.62 6.81 8.19
CA TYR A 232 -1.65 5.87 8.72
C TYR A 232 -1.14 6.35 10.08
N GLU A 233 -1.01 5.44 11.04
CA GLU A 233 -0.25 5.66 12.27
C GLU A 233 0.83 4.58 12.41
N GLY A 234 2.04 4.96 12.82
CA GLY A 234 3.13 3.99 12.96
C GLY A 234 4.51 4.59 12.77
N GLU A 235 5.44 3.72 12.35
CA GLU A 235 6.84 4.06 12.11
C GLU A 235 7.10 4.57 10.68
N PHE A 236 7.95 5.58 10.57
CA PHE A 236 8.35 6.24 9.33
C PHE A 236 9.87 6.22 9.16
N LYS A 237 10.30 6.12 7.90
CA LYS A 237 11.70 6.22 7.52
C LYS A 237 11.84 6.90 6.16
N ASN A 238 12.45 8.08 6.12
CA ASN A 238 12.59 8.90 4.91
C ASN A 238 11.24 9.12 4.17
N SER A 239 10.18 9.47 4.90
CA SER A 239 8.81 9.66 4.40
C SER A 239 8.16 8.41 3.76
N LYS A 240 8.61 7.20 4.13
CA LYS A 240 7.94 5.93 3.83
C LYS A 240 7.48 5.25 5.12
N TYR A 241 6.42 4.47 5.05
CA TYR A 241 6.01 3.58 6.14
C TYR A 241 7.04 2.45 6.28
N GLU A 242 7.47 2.19 7.50
CA GLU A 242 8.48 1.19 7.86
C GLU A 242 8.08 0.62 9.24
N GLY A 243 8.64 -0.50 9.69
CA GLY A 243 8.38 -1.00 11.05
C GLY A 243 6.92 -1.39 11.25
N LYS A 244 6.34 -1.16 12.44
CA LYS A 244 4.93 -1.47 12.71
C LYS A 244 4.02 -0.27 12.47
N GLY A 245 2.82 -0.52 11.94
CA GLY A 245 1.80 0.52 11.80
C GLY A 245 0.42 0.00 11.44
N VAL A 246 -0.52 0.93 11.36
CA VAL A 246 -1.91 0.71 10.95
C VAL A 246 -2.25 1.68 9.83
N GLU A 247 -2.65 1.15 8.66
CA GLU A 247 -3.20 1.93 7.55
C GLU A 247 -4.72 1.88 7.60
N TYR A 248 -5.38 2.99 7.28
CA TYR A 248 -6.81 3.17 7.33
C TYR A 248 -7.40 3.52 5.96
N TYR A 249 -8.66 3.13 5.76
CA TYR A 249 -9.49 3.72 4.72
C TYR A 249 -9.93 5.14 5.12
N ASN A 250 -10.26 5.98 4.14
CA ASN A 250 -10.81 7.33 4.37
C ASN A 250 -12.22 7.33 5.04
N SER A 251 -12.75 6.15 5.40
CA SER A 251 -13.93 5.97 6.24
C SER A 251 -13.60 5.84 7.74
N GLY A 252 -12.32 5.85 8.12
CA GLY A 252 -11.83 5.53 9.46
C GLY A 252 -11.75 4.02 9.75
N THR A 253 -12.19 3.15 8.83
CA THR A 253 -12.05 1.69 8.97
C THR A 253 -10.57 1.29 8.82
N VAL A 254 -10.05 0.42 9.69
CA VAL A 254 -8.73 -0.20 9.51
C VAL A 254 -8.70 -0.91 8.15
N LYS A 255 -7.64 -0.67 7.38
CA LYS A 255 -7.34 -1.34 6.11
C LYS A 255 -6.27 -2.42 6.30
N TYR A 256 -5.19 -2.09 7.02
CA TYR A 256 -4.11 -3.03 7.31
C TYR A 256 -3.49 -2.75 8.69
N GLU A 257 -3.21 -3.80 9.45
CA GLU A 257 -2.48 -3.78 10.73
C GLU A 257 -1.31 -4.76 10.62
N GLY A 258 -0.06 -4.30 10.74
CA GLY A 258 1.10 -5.19 10.59
C GLY A 258 2.44 -4.48 10.39
N GLU A 259 3.38 -5.18 9.75
CA GLU A 259 4.71 -4.66 9.46
C GLU A 259 4.77 -4.02 8.05
N PHE A 260 5.57 -2.98 7.92
CA PHE A 260 5.79 -2.21 6.70
C PHE A 260 7.27 -2.16 6.35
N LYS A 261 7.56 -2.14 5.05
CA LYS A 261 8.90 -1.92 4.51
C LYS A 261 8.80 -1.10 3.23
N ASN A 262 9.39 0.09 3.21
CA ASN A 262 9.30 1.02 2.09
C ASN A 262 7.85 1.28 1.58
N SER A 263 6.90 1.50 2.49
CA SER A 263 5.46 1.66 2.19
C SER A 263 4.80 0.46 1.49
N LYS A 264 5.30 -0.76 1.75
CA LYS A 264 4.67 -2.02 1.34
C LYS A 264 4.45 -2.90 2.57
N TYR A 265 3.35 -3.65 2.58
CA TYR A 265 3.07 -4.67 3.61
C TYR A 265 4.18 -5.73 3.61
N HIS A 266 4.62 -6.10 4.80
CA HIS A 266 5.72 -7.04 5.02
C HIS A 266 5.49 -7.81 6.34
N GLY A 267 6.36 -8.78 6.65
CA GLY A 267 6.30 -9.51 7.92
C GLY A 267 4.93 -10.13 8.17
N ASN A 268 4.47 -10.14 9.41
CA ASN A 268 3.11 -10.59 9.73
C ASN A 268 2.13 -9.40 9.73
N GLY A 269 0.92 -9.62 9.23
CA GLY A 269 -0.14 -8.61 9.28
C GLY A 269 -1.54 -9.14 9.04
N LYS A 270 -2.51 -8.24 9.18
CA LYS A 270 -3.93 -8.45 8.92
C LYS A 270 -4.39 -7.40 7.93
N LEU A 271 -4.98 -7.84 6.82
CA LEU A 271 -5.64 -7.01 5.83
C LEU A 271 -7.15 -7.11 6.03
N TYR A 272 -7.86 -6.01 5.85
CA TYR A 272 -9.30 -5.88 6.10
C TYR A 272 -10.00 -5.27 4.89
N TYR A 273 -11.24 -5.71 4.66
CA TYR A 273 -12.18 -5.06 3.75
C TYR A 273 -12.70 -3.75 4.34
N SER A 274 -13.25 -2.87 3.50
CA SER A 274 -13.80 -1.57 3.93
C SER A 274 -15.01 -1.66 4.88
N ASN A 275 -15.68 -2.81 4.94
CA ASN A 275 -16.74 -3.11 5.91
C ASN A 275 -16.20 -3.54 7.29
N GLY A 276 -14.87 -3.64 7.46
CA GLY A 276 -14.21 -4.06 8.70
C GLY A 276 -14.00 -5.56 8.85
N ASN A 277 -14.54 -6.39 7.95
CA ASN A 277 -14.26 -7.83 7.96
C ASN A 277 -12.81 -8.10 7.54
N ARG A 278 -12.20 -9.10 8.17
CA ARG A 278 -10.85 -9.57 7.82
C ARG A 278 -10.87 -10.09 6.38
N GLN A 279 -9.88 -9.72 5.58
CA GLN A 279 -9.64 -10.23 4.23
C GLN A 279 -8.53 -11.29 4.26
N TYR A 280 -7.46 -11.03 5.01
CA TYR A 280 -6.32 -11.92 5.12
C TYR A 280 -5.61 -11.73 6.47
N GLU A 281 -5.04 -12.80 7.01
CA GLU A 281 -4.14 -12.77 8.16
C GLU A 281 -3.01 -13.77 7.93
N GLY A 282 -1.75 -13.31 8.01
CA GLY A 282 -0.59 -14.13 7.68
C GLY A 282 0.63 -13.31 7.30
N SER A 283 1.55 -13.94 6.59
CA SER A 283 2.81 -13.34 6.16
C SER A 283 2.72 -12.58 4.82
N PHE A 284 3.50 -11.50 4.70
CA PHE A 284 3.55 -10.62 3.54
C PHE A 284 4.99 -10.39 3.05
N TYR A 285 5.16 -10.37 1.72
CA TYR A 285 6.42 -9.98 1.07
C TYR A 285 6.17 -8.88 0.02
N PHE A 286 6.63 -7.66 0.31
CA PHE A 286 6.51 -6.47 -0.55
C PHE A 286 5.08 -6.16 -1.06
N GLY A 287 4.06 -6.48 -0.26
CA GLY A 287 2.64 -6.25 -0.56
C GLY A 287 1.87 -7.48 -1.07
N SER A 288 2.56 -8.57 -1.41
CA SER A 288 1.93 -9.86 -1.76
C SER A 288 1.80 -10.76 -0.52
N PHE A 289 0.78 -11.61 -0.49
CA PHE A 289 0.71 -12.72 0.47
C PHE A 289 1.84 -13.72 0.18
N ASP A 290 2.62 -14.11 1.19
CA ASP A 290 3.79 -14.97 1.02
C ASP A 290 4.14 -15.66 2.34
N GLY A 291 4.32 -16.98 2.34
CA GLY A 291 4.38 -17.79 3.58
C GLY A 291 3.00 -18.28 4.02
N ILE A 292 2.80 -18.58 5.31
CA ILE A 292 1.52 -19.12 5.81
C ILE A 292 0.50 -18.00 6.07
N GLY A 293 -0.77 -18.24 5.75
CA GLY A 293 -1.87 -17.36 6.12
C GLY A 293 -3.26 -17.95 5.92
N VAL A 294 -4.27 -17.16 6.27
CA VAL A 294 -5.70 -17.45 6.12
C VAL A 294 -6.36 -16.32 5.35
N LYS A 295 -7.09 -16.65 4.28
CA LYS A 295 -7.92 -15.74 3.49
C LYS A 295 -9.39 -15.94 3.81
N TYR A 296 -10.11 -14.84 3.84
CA TYR A 296 -11.53 -14.76 4.20
C TYR A 296 -12.32 -14.02 3.12
N SER A 297 -13.60 -14.36 2.97
CA SER A 297 -14.55 -13.65 2.10
C SER A 297 -14.97 -12.32 2.72
N ILE A 298 -15.67 -11.47 1.95
CA ILE A 298 -16.14 -10.17 2.43
C ILE A 298 -17.22 -10.29 3.52
N GLU A 299 -17.91 -11.44 3.60
CA GLU A 299 -18.83 -11.83 4.66
C GLU A 299 -18.13 -12.38 5.91
N GLY A 300 -16.82 -12.69 5.83
CA GLY A 300 -15.99 -13.18 6.94
C GLY A 300 -15.83 -14.70 7.02
N TYR A 301 -16.33 -15.46 6.04
CA TYR A 301 -16.09 -16.91 5.97
C TYR A 301 -14.66 -17.21 5.55
N LYS A 302 -14.04 -18.29 6.05
CA LYS A 302 -12.74 -18.74 5.53
C LYS A 302 -12.92 -19.20 4.08
N GLU A 303 -12.00 -18.80 3.21
CA GLU A 303 -11.89 -19.31 1.84
C GLU A 303 -10.70 -20.26 1.71
N TYR A 304 -9.56 -19.93 2.34
CA TYR A 304 -8.34 -20.73 2.28
C TYR A 304 -7.49 -20.56 3.55
N GLU A 305 -6.82 -21.63 3.96
CA GLU A 305 -5.83 -21.66 5.04
C GLU A 305 -4.64 -22.53 4.62
N GLY A 306 -3.44 -21.95 4.51
CA GLY A 306 -2.28 -22.68 3.99
C GLY A 306 -1.13 -21.77 3.55
N GLY A 307 -0.28 -22.31 2.67
CA GLY A 307 0.87 -21.61 2.11
C GLY A 307 0.53 -20.68 0.92
N TYR A 308 1.30 -19.60 0.84
CA TYR A 308 1.24 -18.59 -0.21
C TYR A 308 2.62 -18.33 -0.79
N LYS A 309 2.66 -18.01 -2.08
CA LYS A 309 3.85 -17.53 -2.78
C LYS A 309 3.48 -16.47 -3.80
N ASN A 310 4.05 -15.27 -3.70
CA ASN A 310 3.73 -14.14 -4.59
C ASN A 310 2.22 -13.82 -4.72
N GLY A 311 1.40 -14.12 -3.70
CA GLY A 311 -0.05 -13.91 -3.70
C GLY A 311 -0.89 -15.14 -4.11
N ASN A 312 -0.27 -16.19 -4.67
CA ASN A 312 -0.96 -17.42 -5.07
C ASN A 312 -0.92 -18.48 -3.95
N TYR A 313 -1.94 -19.35 -3.87
CA TYR A 313 -1.91 -20.56 -3.03
C TYR A 313 -0.77 -21.49 -3.50
N SER A 314 0.07 -21.95 -2.56
CA SER A 314 1.28 -22.73 -2.86
C SER A 314 1.71 -23.59 -1.67
N GLY A 315 2.06 -24.85 -1.90
CA GLY A 315 2.37 -25.81 -0.84
C GLY A 315 1.11 -26.38 -0.20
N GLU A 316 1.20 -26.86 1.04
CA GLU A 316 0.05 -27.43 1.75
C GLU A 316 -0.99 -26.37 2.11
N GLY A 317 -2.27 -26.71 1.94
CA GLY A 317 -3.39 -25.88 2.36
C GLY A 317 -4.74 -26.60 2.39
N THR A 318 -5.73 -25.88 2.88
CA THR A 318 -7.14 -26.27 2.95
C THR A 318 -7.98 -25.16 2.32
N GLU A 319 -8.78 -25.50 1.32
CA GLU A 319 -9.76 -24.61 0.70
C GLU A 319 -11.17 -24.96 1.20
N TYR A 320 -12.03 -23.94 1.33
CA TYR A 320 -13.36 -24.04 1.92
C TYR A 320 -14.44 -23.58 0.94
N THR A 321 -15.63 -24.18 1.02
CA THR A 321 -16.84 -23.69 0.36
C THR A 321 -17.37 -22.44 1.07
N ILE A 322 -18.24 -21.67 0.42
CA ILE A 322 -18.88 -20.49 1.02
C ILE A 322 -19.65 -20.79 2.33
N ASP A 323 -20.16 -22.01 2.50
CA ASP A 323 -20.82 -22.47 3.72
C ASP A 323 -19.84 -22.87 4.86
N GLY A 324 -18.52 -22.67 4.68
CA GLY A 324 -17.47 -23.02 5.64
C GLY A 324 -17.05 -24.49 5.69
N ASN A 325 -17.65 -25.37 4.86
CA ASN A 325 -17.23 -26.76 4.74
C ASN A 325 -15.88 -26.86 3.98
N VAL A 326 -15.04 -27.84 4.31
CA VAL A 326 -13.83 -28.11 3.51
C VAL A 326 -14.22 -28.55 2.10
N LEU A 327 -13.59 -27.94 1.09
CA LEU A 327 -13.69 -28.33 -0.32
C LEU A 327 -12.51 -29.22 -0.72
N TYR A 328 -11.29 -28.81 -0.38
CA TYR A 328 -10.06 -29.52 -0.70
C TYR A 328 -9.04 -29.39 0.42
N LYS A 329 -8.25 -30.43 0.66
CA LYS A 329 -7.09 -30.40 1.54
C LYS A 329 -5.91 -31.14 0.89
N GLY A 330 -4.79 -30.46 0.69
CA GLY A 330 -3.64 -31.03 -0.01
C GLY A 330 -2.67 -29.97 -0.49
N PHE A 331 -1.86 -30.33 -1.49
CA PHE A 331 -0.86 -29.44 -2.07
C PHE A 331 -1.43 -28.55 -3.20
N PHE A 332 -0.91 -27.34 -3.28
CA PHE A 332 -1.25 -26.31 -4.27
C PHE A 332 -0.01 -25.84 -5.04
N SER A 333 -0.21 -25.48 -6.30
CA SER A 333 0.74 -24.69 -7.10
C SER A 333 -0.03 -23.67 -7.93
N ASP A 334 0.31 -22.38 -7.79
CA ASP A 334 -0.28 -21.26 -8.52
C ASP A 334 -1.82 -21.26 -8.54
N ASN A 335 -2.42 -21.37 -7.35
CA ASN A 335 -3.87 -21.46 -7.10
C ASN A 335 -4.55 -22.74 -7.60
N LYS A 336 -3.81 -23.73 -8.11
CA LYS A 336 -4.37 -25.02 -8.55
C LYS A 336 -3.99 -26.15 -7.60
N TYR A 337 -4.88 -27.15 -7.44
CA TYR A 337 -4.54 -28.41 -6.79
C TYR A 337 -3.39 -29.10 -7.57
N ASN A 338 -2.32 -29.46 -6.88
CA ASN A 338 -1.12 -30.04 -7.50
C ASN A 338 -0.33 -30.85 -6.47
N GLY A 339 -0.09 -32.14 -6.73
CA GLY A 339 0.47 -33.07 -5.75
C GLY A 339 -0.61 -33.87 -5.01
N ILE A 340 -0.31 -34.40 -3.83
CA ILE A 340 -1.25 -35.26 -3.08
C ILE A 340 -2.32 -34.40 -2.39
N GLY A 341 -3.57 -34.84 -2.43
CA GLY A 341 -4.68 -34.17 -1.77
C GLY A 341 -5.94 -35.02 -1.60
N THR A 342 -6.94 -34.43 -0.96
CA THR A 342 -8.27 -35.00 -0.72
C THR A 342 -9.32 -33.96 -1.12
N LEU A 343 -10.26 -34.35 -1.97
CA LEU A 343 -11.40 -33.54 -2.41
C LEU A 343 -12.66 -33.99 -1.67
N TYR A 344 -13.46 -33.02 -1.22
CA TYR A 344 -14.61 -33.23 -0.36
C TYR A 344 -15.91 -32.78 -1.03
N ASN A 345 -16.98 -33.47 -0.69
CA ASN A 345 -18.36 -33.13 -1.03
C ASN A 345 -19.18 -33.02 0.26
N GLN A 346 -19.97 -31.95 0.38
CA GLN A 346 -20.76 -31.66 1.59
C GLN A 346 -21.71 -32.79 2.02
N LYS A 347 -22.14 -33.67 1.10
CA LYS A 347 -23.06 -34.79 1.39
C LYS A 347 -22.37 -36.14 1.56
N LEU A 348 -21.23 -36.34 0.91
CA LEU A 348 -20.57 -37.66 0.80
C LEU A 348 -19.28 -37.77 1.61
N GLY A 349 -18.76 -36.65 2.13
CA GLY A 349 -17.43 -36.60 2.75
C GLY A 349 -16.34 -36.49 1.69
N ASP A 350 -15.17 -37.08 1.93
CA ASP A 350 -14.10 -37.19 0.96
C ASP A 350 -14.48 -38.11 -0.22
N ILE A 351 -14.58 -37.53 -1.42
CA ILE A 351 -15.00 -38.20 -2.65
C ILE A 351 -13.83 -38.64 -3.53
N TYR A 352 -12.63 -38.10 -3.29
CA TYR A 352 -11.41 -38.53 -3.95
C TYR A 352 -10.21 -38.23 -3.05
N LYS A 353 -9.27 -39.17 -3.00
CA LYS A 353 -7.97 -39.03 -2.34
C LYS A 353 -6.90 -39.54 -3.28
N GLY A 354 -5.86 -38.75 -3.53
CA GLY A 354 -4.89 -39.10 -4.57
C GLY A 354 -4.07 -37.91 -5.07
N TYR A 355 -3.57 -38.05 -6.28
CA TYR A 355 -2.75 -37.04 -6.95
C TYR A 355 -3.60 -36.05 -7.73
N PHE A 356 -3.13 -34.81 -7.79
CA PHE A 356 -3.69 -33.73 -8.59
C PHE A 356 -2.62 -33.12 -9.48
N LYS A 357 -3.03 -32.68 -10.67
CA LYS A 357 -2.19 -31.91 -11.60
C LYS A 357 -3.06 -30.85 -12.26
N ASP A 358 -2.58 -29.60 -12.22
CA ASP A 358 -3.28 -28.44 -12.79
C ASP A 358 -4.76 -28.29 -12.38
N GLY A 359 -5.08 -28.65 -11.13
CA GLY A 359 -6.43 -28.54 -10.55
C GLY A 359 -7.26 -29.81 -10.65
N ASN A 360 -6.82 -30.82 -11.41
CA ASN A 360 -7.63 -32.00 -11.74
C ASN A 360 -7.02 -33.27 -11.13
N PRO A 361 -7.82 -34.29 -10.80
CA PRO A 361 -7.32 -35.62 -10.43
C PRO A 361 -6.36 -36.19 -11.48
N PHE A 362 -5.22 -36.69 -11.05
CA PHE A 362 -4.13 -37.20 -11.89
C PHE A 362 -3.85 -38.67 -11.54
N TYR A 363 -4.76 -39.55 -11.99
CA TYR A 363 -4.75 -40.98 -11.70
C TYR A 363 -3.45 -41.69 -12.14
N GLN A 364 -2.76 -41.16 -13.16
CA GLN A 364 -1.41 -41.56 -13.57
C GLN A 364 -0.41 -41.57 -12.43
N GLY A 365 -0.54 -40.69 -11.43
CA GLY A 365 0.37 -40.59 -10.30
C GLY A 365 0.40 -41.85 -9.42
N PHE A 366 -0.55 -42.77 -9.58
CA PHE A 366 -0.56 -44.05 -8.91
C PHE A 366 0.26 -45.14 -9.61
N LEU A 367 0.61 -44.99 -10.90
CA LEU A 367 1.37 -46.01 -11.64
C LEU A 367 2.77 -46.21 -11.03
N GLY A 368 3.23 -47.46 -11.00
CA GLY A 368 4.53 -47.83 -10.44
C GLY A 368 4.62 -47.81 -8.90
N LEU A 369 3.54 -47.46 -8.18
CA LEU A 369 3.54 -47.48 -6.71
C LEU A 369 3.48 -48.90 -6.15
N SER A 370 4.18 -49.14 -5.04
CA SER A 370 4.02 -50.36 -4.24
C SER A 370 2.74 -50.33 -3.40
N ASP A 371 2.25 -51.50 -2.98
CA ASP A 371 1.06 -51.64 -2.10
C ASP A 371 1.16 -50.73 -0.86
N SER A 372 2.31 -50.71 -0.20
CA SER A 372 2.54 -49.86 0.97
C SER A 372 2.44 -48.37 0.66
N LYS A 373 2.93 -47.92 -0.50
CA LYS A 373 2.87 -46.50 -0.88
C LYS A 373 1.47 -46.10 -1.38
N LEU A 374 0.76 -47.00 -2.04
CA LEU A 374 -0.65 -46.83 -2.38
C LEU A 374 -1.47 -46.64 -1.09
N LYS A 375 -1.31 -47.53 -0.11
CA LYS A 375 -2.02 -47.48 1.18
C LYS A 375 -1.75 -46.22 2.00
N GLU A 376 -0.52 -45.71 1.98
CA GLU A 376 -0.17 -44.40 2.57
C GLU A 376 -1.03 -43.26 1.98
N ILE A 377 -1.32 -43.33 0.67
CA ILE A 377 -2.04 -42.29 -0.06
C ILE A 377 -3.55 -42.47 0.04
N VAL A 378 -4.11 -43.62 -0.32
CA VAL A 378 -5.59 -43.82 -0.39
C VAL A 378 -6.20 -44.40 0.89
N GLY A 379 -5.42 -45.10 1.73
CA GLY A 379 -5.89 -45.88 2.89
C GLY A 379 -5.84 -47.38 2.62
N GLU A 380 -6.45 -48.19 3.49
CA GLU A 380 -6.63 -49.63 3.23
C GLU A 380 -7.77 -49.87 2.22
N PRO A 381 -7.71 -50.92 1.38
CA PRO A 381 -8.76 -51.27 0.42
C PRO A 381 -9.99 -51.87 1.12
N ASP A 382 -11.16 -51.72 0.49
CA ASP A 382 -12.45 -52.20 1.01
C ASP A 382 -12.60 -53.74 0.95
N LYS A 383 -11.88 -54.38 0.01
CA LYS A 383 -11.79 -55.84 -0.13
C LYS A 383 -10.33 -56.30 -0.01
N PRO A 384 -10.05 -57.43 0.67
CA PRO A 384 -8.71 -57.98 0.75
C PRO A 384 -8.21 -58.43 -0.63
N SER A 385 -6.90 -58.67 -0.73
CA SER A 385 -6.19 -59.06 -1.95
C SER A 385 -6.63 -60.43 -2.49
N ASP A 386 -7.72 -60.46 -3.27
CA ASP A 386 -8.17 -61.66 -3.95
C ASP A 386 -7.24 -61.98 -5.13
N ASN A 387 -6.38 -62.99 -4.93
CA ASN A 387 -5.65 -63.63 -6.03
C ASN A 387 -6.67 -64.28 -6.97
N ILE A 388 -6.88 -63.70 -8.15
CA ILE A 388 -7.98 -64.08 -9.06
C ILE A 388 -7.88 -65.56 -9.48
N SER A 389 -8.65 -66.44 -8.83
CA SER A 389 -8.65 -67.88 -9.10
C SER A 389 -9.71 -68.31 -10.12
N GLY A 390 -9.80 -67.59 -11.25
CA GLY A 390 -10.30 -68.12 -12.53
C GLY A 390 -11.81 -68.32 -12.75
N ALA A 391 -12.22 -68.04 -13.99
CA ALA A 391 -13.42 -68.51 -14.69
C ALA A 391 -14.82 -68.18 -14.10
N SER A 392 -15.52 -67.26 -14.78
CA SER A 392 -16.99 -67.28 -14.87
C SER A 392 -17.45 -66.89 -16.28
N SER A 393 -17.74 -67.91 -17.08
CA SER A 393 -18.70 -67.97 -18.20
C SER A 393 -19.03 -66.70 -18.99
N GLU A 394 -18.71 -66.73 -20.28
CA GLU A 394 -19.61 -66.17 -21.31
C GLU A 394 -21.00 -66.81 -21.17
N THR A 395 -22.07 -66.00 -21.18
CA THR A 395 -23.43 -66.46 -21.46
C THR A 395 -24.17 -65.42 -22.28
N ASP A 396 -24.76 -65.87 -23.38
CA ASP A 396 -25.50 -65.07 -24.36
C ASP A 396 -26.62 -64.22 -23.75
N ILE A 397 -26.83 -63.03 -24.35
CA ILE A 397 -28.10 -62.31 -24.25
C ILE A 397 -28.60 -62.05 -25.68
N ASN A 398 -29.25 -63.06 -26.24
CA ASN A 398 -30.24 -62.88 -27.32
C ASN A 398 -31.63 -62.73 -26.68
N ASP A 399 -32.55 -62.11 -27.43
CA ASP A 399 -33.99 -61.90 -27.13
C ASP A 399 -34.37 -61.00 -25.93
N ILE A 400 -34.53 -59.69 -26.20
CA ILE A 400 -35.76 -58.95 -25.85
C ILE A 400 -36.15 -58.03 -27.03
N SER A 401 -37.42 -58.03 -27.41
CA SER A 401 -37.97 -57.32 -28.57
C SER A 401 -38.49 -55.90 -28.29
N ILE A 402 -38.14 -54.96 -29.18
CA ILE A 402 -38.93 -53.83 -29.74
C ILE A 402 -40.21 -53.40 -28.97
N ASP A 403 -40.29 -52.14 -28.52
CA ASP A 403 -41.25 -51.16 -29.10
C ASP A 403 -41.04 -49.67 -28.74
N SER A 404 -41.63 -48.77 -29.56
CA SER A 404 -41.89 -47.32 -29.36
C SER A 404 -40.78 -46.24 -29.57
N LEU A 405 -40.35 -46.11 -30.84
CA LEU A 405 -40.40 -44.89 -31.68
C LEU A 405 -40.35 -43.42 -31.11
N SER A 406 -39.58 -42.61 -31.87
CA SER A 406 -39.82 -41.18 -32.24
C SER A 406 -39.29 -40.07 -31.30
N ALA A 407 -38.86 -38.88 -31.75
CA ALA A 407 -38.87 -38.30 -33.11
C ALA A 407 -37.85 -37.14 -33.34
N TYR A 408 -37.66 -36.79 -34.62
CA TYR A 408 -37.25 -35.49 -35.21
C TYR A 408 -35.78 -35.06 -35.37
N ALA A 409 -35.49 -34.69 -36.63
CA ALA A 409 -34.33 -33.96 -37.15
C ALA A 409 -34.55 -32.42 -36.99
N SER A 410 -33.74 -31.46 -37.48
CA SER A 410 -32.83 -31.44 -38.64
C SER A 410 -31.96 -30.16 -38.70
N THR A 411 -30.73 -30.28 -39.24
CA THR A 411 -29.97 -29.32 -40.11
C THR A 411 -29.83 -27.82 -39.77
N PHE A 412 -28.60 -27.27 -39.88
CA PHE A 412 -28.33 -26.03 -40.65
C PHE A 412 -26.85 -25.84 -41.06
N THR A 413 -26.63 -25.02 -42.10
CA THR A 413 -25.39 -24.79 -42.88
C THR A 413 -25.22 -23.28 -43.20
N SER A 414 -24.07 -22.72 -43.60
CA SER A 414 -22.62 -23.08 -43.58
C SER A 414 -21.79 -21.87 -44.08
N LYS A 415 -20.44 -21.88 -43.93
CA LYS A 415 -19.47 -20.92 -44.55
C LYS A 415 -19.56 -19.46 -44.00
N THR A 416 -18.62 -18.50 -44.11
CA THR A 416 -17.26 -18.27 -44.71
C THR A 416 -16.69 -16.96 -44.09
N ALA A 417 -15.41 -16.55 -44.12
CA ALA A 417 -14.08 -17.17 -44.29
C ALA A 417 -12.96 -16.06 -44.23
N TYR A 418 -11.68 -16.47 -44.36
CA TYR A 418 -10.51 -15.68 -44.81
C TYR A 418 -9.63 -14.90 -43.79
N ASN A 419 -8.35 -14.76 -44.14
CA ASN A 419 -7.15 -14.29 -43.39
C ASN A 419 -6.49 -13.11 -44.17
N PRO A 420 -5.46 -12.36 -43.72
CA PRO A 420 -4.09 -12.70 -44.20
C PRO A 420 -2.83 -12.23 -43.39
N ALA A 421 -1.71 -12.93 -43.63
CA ALA A 421 -0.31 -12.45 -43.78
C ALA A 421 0.55 -12.00 -42.56
N ALA A 422 1.91 -12.01 -42.58
CA ALA A 422 2.95 -12.81 -43.29
C ALA A 422 4.40 -12.39 -42.89
N SER A 423 5.38 -13.32 -42.83
CA SER A 423 6.85 -13.16 -43.15
C SER A 423 7.65 -14.44 -42.77
N ILE A 424 8.11 -15.31 -43.71
CA ILE A 424 9.35 -15.35 -44.55
C ILE A 424 10.61 -16.02 -43.88
N SER A 425 10.76 -17.36 -44.07
CA SER A 425 11.85 -18.17 -44.73
C SER A 425 13.38 -17.91 -44.52
N PRO A 426 14.31 -18.84 -44.95
CA PRO A 426 14.23 -20.30 -45.28
C PRO A 426 15.48 -21.19 -44.90
N ALA A 427 15.43 -22.48 -45.31
CA ALA A 427 16.53 -23.48 -45.59
C ALA A 427 16.65 -24.68 -44.61
N SER A 428 16.87 -25.94 -45.01
CA SER A 428 17.03 -26.60 -46.34
C SER A 428 16.70 -28.13 -46.28
N ALA A 429 16.39 -28.78 -47.42
CA ALA A 429 15.80 -30.14 -47.54
C ALA A 429 16.84 -31.31 -47.65
N PRO A 430 16.47 -32.62 -47.73
CA PRO A 430 15.80 -33.21 -48.92
C PRO A 430 14.76 -34.39 -48.75
N ILE A 431 13.80 -34.40 -49.69
CA ILE A 431 13.09 -35.50 -50.45
C ILE A 431 13.65 -36.96 -50.25
N ILE A 432 12.91 -38.10 -50.22
CA ILE A 432 12.16 -38.91 -51.25
C ILE A 432 11.60 -40.21 -50.55
N PRO A 433 10.63 -41.03 -51.03
CA PRO A 433 9.36 -40.84 -51.77
C PRO A 433 8.12 -41.35 -50.96
N ALA A 434 6.92 -41.29 -51.56
CA ALA A 434 5.75 -42.03 -51.08
C ALA A 434 5.77 -43.52 -51.48
N TYR A 435 5.30 -44.40 -50.58
CA TYR A 435 4.96 -45.80 -50.89
C TYR A 435 3.50 -46.10 -50.49
N SER A 436 2.78 -46.79 -51.36
CA SER A 436 1.41 -47.25 -51.15
C SER A 436 1.34 -48.35 -50.08
N PRO A 437 0.24 -48.48 -49.31
CA PRO A 437 0.13 -49.50 -48.27
C PRO A 437 0.00 -50.90 -48.89
N LEU A 438 0.98 -51.77 -48.61
CA LEU A 438 0.83 -53.21 -48.72
C LEU A 438 0.06 -53.70 -47.49
N ALA A 439 -1.05 -54.41 -47.72
CA ALA A 439 -1.81 -55.03 -46.64
C ALA A 439 -0.99 -56.18 -46.02
N ILE A 440 -0.47 -55.98 -44.82
CA ILE A 440 0.14 -57.05 -44.02
C ILE A 440 -0.92 -57.55 -43.03
N SER A 441 -1.42 -58.75 -43.31
CA SER A 441 -2.21 -59.54 -42.37
C SER A 441 -1.29 -59.99 -41.21
N MET A 442 -1.21 -59.21 -40.14
CA MET A 442 -0.55 -59.64 -38.90
C MET A 442 -1.56 -60.41 -38.05
N SER A 443 -1.42 -61.74 -38.05
CA SER A 443 -2.10 -62.63 -37.10
C SER A 443 -1.73 -62.25 -35.67
N ALA A 444 -2.72 -62.27 -34.76
CA ALA A 444 -2.52 -61.91 -33.37
C ALA A 444 -1.38 -62.70 -32.71
N PRO A 445 -0.49 -62.07 -31.93
CA PRO A 445 0.46 -62.79 -31.11
C PRO A 445 -0.31 -63.53 -30.00
N THR A 446 -0.19 -64.85 -29.98
CA THR A 446 -0.78 -65.71 -28.94
C THR A 446 -0.07 -65.47 -27.61
N ALA A 447 -0.60 -64.58 -26.78
CA ALA A 447 -0.08 -64.35 -25.43
C ALA A 447 -0.24 -65.61 -24.56
N THR A 448 0.87 -66.17 -24.09
CA THR A 448 0.86 -67.14 -22.98
C THR A 448 0.44 -66.45 -21.68
N PRO A 449 -0.25 -67.14 -20.76
CA PRO A 449 -0.77 -66.53 -19.54
C PRO A 449 0.34 -66.24 -18.53
N THR A 450 0.78 -64.97 -18.48
CA THR A 450 1.69 -64.45 -17.44
C THR A 450 0.96 -64.35 -16.09
N GLU A 451 1.71 -64.25 -14.99
CA GLU A 451 1.20 -64.34 -13.62
C GLU A 451 0.09 -63.31 -13.32
N LYS A 452 -0.97 -63.78 -12.65
CA LYS A 452 -2.18 -63.00 -12.34
C LYS A 452 -1.88 -61.87 -11.35
N GLY A 453 -2.15 -60.63 -11.73
CA GLY A 453 -2.12 -59.48 -10.84
C GLY A 453 -3.05 -59.57 -9.64
N THR A 454 -2.68 -58.88 -8.56
CA THR A 454 -3.55 -58.67 -7.39
C THR A 454 -4.41 -57.43 -7.62
N VAL A 455 -5.73 -57.53 -7.45
CA VAL A 455 -6.64 -56.37 -7.55
C VAL A 455 -6.92 -55.82 -6.15
N LEU A 456 -6.77 -54.50 -6.00
CA LEU A 456 -7.08 -53.75 -4.78
C LEU A 456 -8.25 -52.80 -5.08
N SER A 457 -9.40 -53.03 -4.47
CA SER A 457 -10.63 -52.26 -4.72
C SER A 457 -10.89 -51.23 -3.62
N TYR A 458 -11.18 -50.00 -4.02
CA TYR A 458 -11.53 -48.86 -3.18
C TYR A 458 -12.90 -48.34 -3.62
N GLU A 459 -13.95 -49.05 -3.22
CA GLU A 459 -15.35 -48.80 -3.57
C GLU A 459 -15.77 -47.36 -3.22
N LYS A 460 -15.30 -46.84 -2.08
CA LYS A 460 -15.58 -45.46 -1.64
C LYS A 460 -15.21 -44.40 -2.68
N TYR A 461 -14.06 -44.56 -3.33
CA TYR A 461 -13.60 -43.65 -4.38
C TYR A 461 -13.92 -44.17 -5.79
N ALA A 462 -14.55 -45.34 -5.89
CA ALA A 462 -14.80 -46.07 -7.12
C ALA A 462 -13.53 -46.32 -7.97
N MET A 463 -12.40 -46.60 -7.30
CA MET A 463 -11.11 -46.91 -7.92
C MET A 463 -10.72 -48.38 -7.70
N GLU A 464 -10.10 -49.01 -8.69
CA GLU A 464 -9.43 -50.30 -8.55
C GLU A 464 -7.98 -50.20 -9.07
N PHE A 465 -7.06 -50.88 -8.40
CA PHE A 465 -5.65 -50.92 -8.78
C PHE A 465 -5.23 -52.36 -9.03
N ILE A 466 -4.65 -52.63 -10.20
CA ILE A 466 -4.09 -53.95 -10.54
C ILE A 466 -2.58 -53.91 -10.31
N MET A 467 -2.12 -54.77 -9.41
CA MET A 467 -0.75 -54.85 -8.93
C MET A 467 0.00 -56.01 -9.60
N GLU A 468 0.97 -55.71 -10.45
CA GLU A 468 1.71 -56.68 -11.25
C GLU A 468 3.24 -56.40 -11.25
N PRO A 469 4.10 -57.43 -11.34
CA PRO A 469 5.55 -57.24 -11.47
C PRO A 469 5.91 -56.50 -12.76
N LEU A 470 6.65 -55.39 -12.67
CA LEU A 470 7.06 -54.58 -13.84
C LEU A 470 7.86 -55.37 -14.88
N SER A 471 8.59 -56.41 -14.46
CA SER A 471 9.32 -57.29 -15.36
C SER A 471 9.61 -58.64 -14.69
N PRO A 472 10.01 -59.68 -15.45
CA PRO A 472 10.40 -60.97 -14.88
C PRO A 472 11.59 -60.90 -13.88
N THR A 473 12.38 -59.82 -13.93
CA THR A 473 13.48 -59.57 -12.99
C THR A 473 13.05 -58.71 -11.79
N GLN A 474 12.05 -57.84 -11.93
CA GLN A 474 11.49 -57.01 -10.85
C GLN A 474 10.24 -57.64 -10.22
N LYS A 475 10.45 -58.65 -9.36
CA LYS A 475 9.39 -59.47 -8.76
C LYS A 475 8.43 -58.75 -7.79
N THR A 476 8.73 -57.52 -7.36
CA THR A 476 7.85 -56.77 -6.45
C THR A 476 6.66 -56.21 -7.25
N PRO A 477 5.41 -56.59 -6.93
CA PRO A 477 4.26 -56.09 -7.66
C PRO A 477 4.05 -54.59 -7.36
N VAL A 478 3.72 -53.84 -8.39
CA VAL A 478 3.39 -52.41 -8.34
C VAL A 478 2.13 -52.14 -9.16
N VAL A 479 1.49 -50.99 -8.94
CA VAL A 479 0.32 -50.58 -9.75
C VAL A 479 0.73 -50.50 -11.23
N GLN A 480 0.17 -51.36 -12.06
CA GLN A 480 0.27 -51.27 -13.53
C GLN A 480 -1.02 -50.77 -14.16
N VAL A 481 -2.17 -51.02 -13.54
CA VAL A 481 -3.47 -50.53 -14.04
C VAL A 481 -4.20 -49.76 -12.95
N VAL A 482 -4.76 -48.61 -13.34
CA VAL A 482 -5.73 -47.85 -12.54
C VAL A 482 -7.06 -47.87 -13.27
N ARG A 483 -8.10 -48.43 -12.64
CA ARG A 483 -9.48 -48.34 -13.09
C ARG A 483 -10.22 -47.31 -12.24
N VAL A 484 -11.01 -46.47 -12.89
CA VAL A 484 -11.84 -45.45 -12.24
C VAL A 484 -13.24 -45.57 -12.80
N SER A 485 -14.23 -45.78 -11.94
CA SER A 485 -15.64 -45.96 -12.32
C SER A 485 -16.53 -44.92 -11.62
N GLY A 486 -17.80 -44.86 -12.03
CA GLY A 486 -18.82 -44.11 -11.29
C GLY A 486 -18.91 -42.61 -11.60
N LYS A 487 -20.15 -42.15 -11.74
CA LYS A 487 -20.51 -40.83 -12.29
C LYS A 487 -19.90 -39.62 -11.56
N ASN A 488 -19.66 -39.71 -10.25
CA ASN A 488 -19.12 -38.60 -9.46
C ASN A 488 -17.58 -38.53 -9.51
N THR A 489 -16.89 -39.67 -9.48
CA THR A 489 -15.42 -39.74 -9.59
C THR A 489 -14.98 -39.39 -11.01
N VAL A 490 -15.70 -39.88 -12.02
CA VAL A 490 -15.50 -39.55 -13.44
C VAL A 490 -15.79 -38.08 -13.75
N ALA A 491 -16.73 -37.44 -13.05
CA ALA A 491 -17.01 -36.00 -13.23
C ALA A 491 -15.81 -35.08 -12.88
N GLY A 492 -14.82 -35.56 -12.11
CA GLY A 492 -13.56 -34.85 -11.89
C GLY A 492 -12.74 -34.60 -13.16
N ILE A 493 -13.12 -35.20 -14.29
CA ILE A 493 -12.49 -35.02 -15.61
C ILE A 493 -13.35 -34.12 -16.53
N SER A 494 -14.60 -33.81 -16.15
CA SER A 494 -15.53 -33.03 -16.98
C SER A 494 -15.19 -31.53 -17.08
N CYS A 495 -14.07 -31.09 -16.51
CA CYS A 495 -13.50 -29.75 -16.69
C CYS A 495 -12.70 -29.59 -18.01
N GLY A 496 -12.37 -30.69 -18.70
CA GLY A 496 -11.53 -30.64 -19.91
C GLY A 496 -11.98 -31.56 -21.04
N ILE A 497 -13.00 -32.39 -20.83
CA ILE A 497 -13.41 -33.44 -21.78
C ILE A 497 -14.94 -33.54 -21.83
N SER A 498 -15.57 -32.88 -22.81
CA SER A 498 -16.88 -33.33 -23.31
C SER A 498 -16.69 -34.28 -24.50
N TYR A 499 -17.69 -35.11 -24.79
CA TYR A 499 -17.69 -36.00 -25.96
C TYR A 499 -17.50 -35.25 -27.30
N LYS A 500 -17.86 -33.95 -27.33
CA LYS A 500 -17.64 -33.06 -28.48
C LYS A 500 -16.17 -32.71 -28.69
N ASP A 501 -15.42 -32.53 -27.60
CA ASP A 501 -14.02 -32.06 -27.65
C ASP A 501 -13.06 -33.14 -28.16
N PHE A 502 -13.38 -34.43 -27.99
CA PHE A 502 -12.54 -35.53 -28.50
C PHE A 502 -12.31 -35.50 -30.01
N LYS A 503 -13.26 -34.98 -30.80
CA LYS A 503 -13.05 -34.80 -32.24
C LYS A 503 -12.02 -33.72 -32.54
N ASP A 504 -12.00 -32.65 -31.77
CA ASP A 504 -11.09 -31.51 -31.99
C ASP A 504 -9.72 -31.68 -31.32
N ILE A 505 -9.63 -32.50 -30.25
CA ILE A 505 -8.37 -32.90 -29.60
C ILE A 505 -7.43 -33.60 -30.61
N SER A 506 -7.99 -34.35 -31.57
CA SER A 506 -7.27 -35.03 -32.66
C SER A 506 -6.36 -34.12 -33.49
N ALA A 507 -6.69 -32.82 -33.57
CA ALA A 507 -6.13 -31.92 -34.56
C ALA A 507 -5.08 -30.93 -34.01
N ASN A 508 -4.96 -30.76 -32.69
CA ASN A 508 -4.36 -29.54 -32.13
C ASN A 508 -3.43 -29.67 -30.91
N LYS A 509 -3.16 -30.87 -30.38
CA LYS A 509 -2.33 -31.02 -29.14
C LYS A 509 -1.17 -32.01 -29.16
N GLY A 510 -0.87 -32.65 -30.29
CA GLY A 510 0.21 -33.66 -30.34
C GLY A 510 -0.10 -34.94 -29.55
N ILE A 511 -1.38 -35.17 -29.24
CA ILE A 511 -1.89 -36.40 -28.65
C ILE A 511 -2.13 -37.38 -29.79
N GLU A 512 -1.32 -38.43 -29.88
CA GLU A 512 -1.58 -39.53 -30.81
C GLU A 512 -2.74 -40.38 -30.28
N MET A 513 -3.95 -40.16 -30.81
CA MET A 513 -5.04 -41.12 -30.67
C MET A 513 -4.75 -42.32 -31.56
N SER A 514 -4.40 -43.44 -30.94
CA SER A 514 -3.92 -44.64 -31.63
C SER A 514 -5.04 -45.59 -32.03
N VAL A 515 -6.13 -45.67 -31.26
CA VAL A 515 -7.19 -46.67 -31.50
C VAL A 515 -8.59 -46.12 -31.20
N PHE A 516 -9.45 -46.10 -32.22
CA PHE A 516 -10.90 -46.21 -32.03
C PHE A 516 -11.32 -47.64 -32.32
N ARG A 517 -11.82 -48.35 -31.31
CA ARG A 517 -12.48 -49.66 -31.52
C ARG A 517 -13.90 -49.58 -31.00
N LYS A 518 -14.87 -49.72 -31.91
CA LYS A 518 -16.24 -50.01 -31.51
C LYS A 518 -16.34 -51.52 -31.28
N VAL A 519 -16.66 -51.91 -30.06
CA VAL A 519 -16.94 -53.30 -29.68
C VAL A 519 -18.36 -53.28 -29.11
N ASP A 520 -19.31 -53.79 -29.88
CA ASP A 520 -20.74 -53.79 -29.57
C ASP A 520 -21.29 -52.40 -29.17
N ASN A 521 -21.80 -52.29 -27.95
CA ASN A 521 -22.33 -51.06 -27.35
C ASN A 521 -21.25 -50.17 -26.72
N PHE A 522 -19.96 -50.51 -26.83
CA PHE A 522 -18.88 -49.71 -26.27
C PHE A 522 -18.05 -49.03 -27.37
N THR A 523 -17.77 -47.75 -27.16
CA THR A 523 -16.71 -47.05 -27.90
C THR A 523 -15.48 -47.05 -27.01
N ILE A 524 -14.38 -47.63 -27.51
CA ILE A 524 -13.08 -47.58 -26.86
C ILE A 524 -12.25 -46.50 -27.56
N ALA A 525 -11.73 -45.54 -26.78
CA ALA A 525 -10.79 -44.55 -27.27
C ALA A 525 -9.43 -44.72 -26.57
N GLY A 526 -8.44 -45.16 -27.35
CA GLY A 526 -7.04 -45.24 -26.98
C GLY A 526 -6.32 -43.94 -27.35
N PHE A 527 -5.70 -43.26 -26.37
CA PHE A 527 -4.78 -42.15 -26.64
C PHE A 527 -3.45 -42.37 -25.92
N ARG A 528 -2.36 -41.83 -26.49
CA ARG A 528 -1.02 -41.85 -25.89
C ARG A 528 -0.68 -40.46 -25.36
N GLU A 529 -0.21 -40.41 -24.11
CA GLU A 529 0.41 -39.20 -23.53
C GLU A 529 1.69 -39.63 -22.79
N ASN A 530 2.85 -39.24 -23.35
CA ASN A 530 4.18 -39.73 -22.97
C ASN A 530 4.35 -41.24 -23.26
N GLU A 531 4.86 -42.00 -22.29
CA GLU A 531 5.18 -43.43 -22.42
C GLU A 531 3.97 -44.36 -22.20
N TYR A 532 2.81 -43.83 -21.83
CA TYR A 532 1.63 -44.61 -21.41
C TYR A 532 0.44 -44.55 -22.37
N ILE A 533 -0.39 -45.60 -22.34
CA ILE A 533 -1.62 -45.74 -23.12
C ILE A 533 -2.83 -45.60 -22.18
N TYR A 534 -3.78 -44.78 -22.61
CA TYR A 534 -5.01 -44.48 -21.89
C TYR A 534 -6.19 -45.09 -22.64
N THR A 535 -6.99 -45.92 -21.96
CA THR A 535 -8.12 -46.63 -22.56
C THR A 535 -9.43 -46.18 -21.91
N LEU A 536 -10.18 -45.33 -22.63
CA LEU A 536 -11.49 -44.85 -22.20
C LEU A 536 -12.60 -45.79 -22.69
N TYR A 537 -13.54 -46.16 -21.81
CA TYR A 537 -14.69 -47.01 -22.14
C TYR A 537 -16.01 -46.22 -22.06
N PHE A 538 -16.54 -45.83 -23.21
CA PHE A 538 -17.83 -45.14 -23.33
C PHE A 538 -18.96 -46.13 -23.65
N ASN A 539 -20.09 -45.96 -23.00
CA ASN A 539 -21.32 -46.68 -23.31
C ASN A 539 -22.15 -45.90 -24.33
N ASN A 540 -22.26 -46.48 -25.53
CA ASN A 540 -22.88 -45.89 -26.72
C ASN A 540 -24.43 -45.82 -26.60
N ALA A 541 -25.02 -46.38 -25.54
CA ALA A 541 -26.45 -46.27 -25.28
C ALA A 541 -26.88 -44.89 -24.76
N ASN A 542 -25.98 -44.12 -24.12
CA ASN A 542 -26.30 -42.85 -23.46
C ASN A 542 -25.19 -41.78 -23.55
N ASP A 543 -24.14 -41.99 -24.36
CA ASP A 543 -22.89 -41.20 -24.35
C ASP A 543 -22.29 -41.05 -22.93
N SER A 544 -22.52 -42.03 -22.04
CA SER A 544 -21.95 -42.05 -20.69
C SER A 544 -20.55 -42.67 -20.69
N LEU A 545 -19.62 -42.04 -19.98
CA LEU A 545 -18.35 -42.65 -19.64
C LEU A 545 -18.57 -43.53 -18.40
N ASP A 546 -18.55 -44.85 -18.60
CA ASP A 546 -18.91 -45.81 -17.54
C ASP A 546 -17.70 -46.10 -16.64
N TYR A 547 -16.51 -46.24 -17.25
CA TYR A 547 -15.23 -46.29 -16.54
C TYR A 547 -14.05 -45.84 -17.42
N ILE A 548 -12.91 -45.62 -16.78
CA ILE A 548 -11.62 -45.27 -17.38
C ILE A 548 -10.59 -46.29 -16.92
N GLU A 549 -9.78 -46.79 -17.84
CA GLU A 549 -8.63 -47.63 -17.55
C GLU A 549 -7.35 -46.93 -18.01
N ILE A 550 -6.35 -46.90 -17.13
CA ILE A 550 -5.02 -46.34 -17.40
C ILE A 550 -4.02 -47.46 -17.17
N GLN A 551 -3.23 -47.79 -18.19
CA GLN A 551 -2.31 -48.92 -18.16
C GLN A 551 -0.87 -48.46 -18.41
N ALA A 552 0.05 -48.98 -17.59
CA ALA A 552 1.48 -48.94 -17.86
C ALA A 552 1.87 -50.18 -18.68
N GLU A 553 2.32 -49.98 -19.92
CA GLU A 553 2.97 -51.02 -20.72
C GLU A 553 4.46 -50.68 -20.87
N ASP A 554 5.34 -51.64 -20.60
CA ASP A 554 6.77 -51.53 -20.91
C ASP A 554 6.96 -51.69 -22.43
N LEU A 555 6.89 -50.57 -23.13
CA LEU A 555 7.35 -50.45 -24.52
C LEU A 555 8.88 -50.52 -24.52
N GLY A 556 9.41 -51.73 -24.30
CA GLY A 556 10.84 -51.99 -24.21
C GLY A 556 11.62 -51.49 -25.43
N GLU A 557 12.93 -51.31 -25.28
CA GLU A 557 13.78 -50.75 -26.35
C GLU A 557 13.54 -51.45 -27.71
N SER A 558 13.01 -50.68 -28.66
CA SER A 558 12.62 -51.02 -30.04
C SER A 558 11.28 -51.73 -30.29
N SER A 559 10.37 -50.98 -30.92
CA SER A 559 9.75 -51.36 -32.21
C SER A 559 9.32 -50.12 -32.99
#